data_AF-A0A0N0N531-F1
#
_entry.id   AF-A0A0N0N531-F1
#
_cell.length_a   1.000
_cell.length_b   1.000
_cell.length_c   1.000
_cell.angle_alpha   90.00
_cell.angle_beta   90.00
_cell.angle_gamma   90.00
#
_symmetry.space_group_name_H-M   'P 1'
#
loop_
_entity.id
_entity.type
_entity.pdbx_description
1 polymer ?
#
loop_
_entity_poly.entity_id
_entity_poly.type
_entity_poly.pdbx_seq_one_letter_code
_entity_poly.pdbx_strand_id
1 'polypeptide(L)'
;MKSRTRTGKFVDTGVAGRIVIVSSMGGLLTVSGLGAYCAGKHALAATLRDELAPTGITVQTINPGPYETGFNDRMADAGPATGVMRPPPGSYRPEERAGSVRTEGRPPNGPAMCT
;
A
#
# COMPACT_ATOMS: atom_id res chain seq x y z
N MET A 1 -16.68 -1.22 -26.74
CA MET A 1 -16.19 0.02 -26.11
C MET A 1 -15.16 -0.35 -25.04
N LYS A 2 -13.85 -0.26 -25.33
CA LYS A 2 -12.80 -0.66 -24.37
C LYS A 2 -12.46 0.56 -23.49
N SER A 3 -12.94 0.56 -22.25
CA SER A 3 -12.56 1.56 -21.24
C SER A 3 -11.05 1.45 -20.99
N ARG A 4 -10.24 2.32 -21.58
CA ARG A 4 -8.80 2.38 -21.29
C ARG A 4 -8.62 3.08 -19.94
N THR A 5 -8.11 2.35 -18.97
CA THR A 5 -7.69 2.89 -17.67
C THR A 5 -6.63 3.98 -17.89
N ARG A 6 -6.54 4.97 -16.98
CA ARG A 6 -5.55 6.06 -17.10
C ARG A 6 -4.12 5.52 -17.25
N THR A 7 -3.79 4.45 -16.54
CA THR A 7 -2.49 3.78 -16.63
C THR A 7 -2.16 3.35 -18.06
N GLY A 8 -3.13 2.80 -18.79
CA GLY A 8 -2.95 2.43 -20.20
C GLY A 8 -2.54 3.61 -21.09
N LYS A 9 -3.03 4.83 -20.81
CA LYS A 9 -2.60 6.04 -21.54
C LYS A 9 -1.15 6.42 -21.24
N PHE A 10 -0.68 6.26 -20.00
CA PHE A 10 0.72 6.55 -19.64
C PHE A 10 1.68 5.55 -20.28
N VAL A 11 1.30 4.27 -20.30
CA VAL A 11 2.04 3.21 -21.00
C VAL A 11 2.08 3.50 -22.51
N ASP A 12 0.92 3.77 -23.13
CA ASP A 12 0.81 4.05 -24.58
C ASP A 12 1.61 5.29 -25.02
N THR A 13 1.77 6.28 -24.12
CA THR A 13 2.47 7.55 -24.41
C THR A 13 3.95 7.53 -24.02
N GLY A 14 4.45 6.44 -23.41
CA GLY A 14 5.83 6.34 -22.94
C GLY A 14 6.17 7.34 -21.83
N VAL A 15 5.16 7.89 -21.14
CA VAL A 15 5.36 8.87 -20.07
C VAL A 15 5.67 8.15 -18.77
N ALA A 16 6.86 8.41 -18.21
CA ALA A 16 7.25 7.91 -16.90
C ALA A 16 6.27 8.41 -15.83
N GLY A 17 5.82 7.50 -14.97
CA GLY A 17 4.77 7.78 -13.99
C GLY A 17 5.02 7.06 -12.67
N ARG A 18 4.25 7.45 -11.64
CA ARG A 18 4.26 6.78 -10.34
C ARG A 18 2.86 6.39 -9.92
N ILE A 19 2.70 5.15 -9.47
CA ILE A 19 1.47 4.67 -8.82
C ILE A 19 1.78 4.57 -7.33
N VAL A 20 0.94 5.17 -6.49
CA VAL A 20 1.05 5.09 -5.03
C VAL A 20 -0.15 4.32 -4.51
N ILE A 21 0.12 3.18 -3.84
CA ILE A 21 -0.90 2.31 -3.26
C ILE A 21 -0.92 2.53 -1.75
N VAL A 22 -2.10 2.81 -1.20
CA VAL A 22 -2.30 2.81 0.25
C VAL A 22 -2.43 1.35 0.71
N SER A 23 -1.32 0.81 1.18
CA SER A 23 -1.18 -0.55 1.70
C SER A 23 -1.59 -0.57 3.19
N SER A 24 -0.80 -1.23 4.04
CA SER A 24 -1.00 -1.40 5.48
C SER A 24 0.29 -1.97 6.08
N MET A 25 0.50 -1.81 7.38
CA MET A 25 1.46 -2.66 8.10
C MET A 25 1.22 -4.16 7.85
N GLY A 26 -0.03 -4.58 7.61
CA GLY A 26 -0.36 -5.95 7.23
C GLY A 26 0.21 -6.41 5.88
N GLY A 27 0.72 -5.50 5.04
CA GLY A 27 1.44 -5.86 3.80
C GLY A 27 2.93 -6.18 4.03
N LEU A 28 3.43 -5.97 5.25
CA LEU A 28 4.83 -6.17 5.65
C LEU A 28 4.97 -7.15 6.83
N LEU A 29 4.01 -7.13 7.75
CA LEU A 29 3.96 -7.97 8.95
C LEU A 29 2.71 -8.82 8.92
N THR A 30 2.82 -10.07 9.36
CA THR A 30 1.67 -10.97 9.48
C THR A 30 1.02 -10.80 10.85
N VAL A 31 -0.30 -10.73 10.84
CA VAL A 31 -1.12 -10.72 12.05
C VAL A 31 -2.00 -11.95 12.02
N SER A 32 -1.99 -12.73 13.11
CA SER A 32 -2.86 -13.91 13.24
C SER A 32 -4.32 -13.50 13.07
N GLY A 33 -5.10 -14.31 12.36
CA GLY A 33 -6.50 -14.01 12.04
C GLY A 33 -6.71 -13.05 10.85
N LEU A 34 -5.67 -12.43 10.30
CA LEU A 34 -5.75 -11.49 9.17
C LEU A 34 -5.02 -11.96 7.91
N GLY A 35 -4.82 -13.28 7.75
CA GLY A 35 -4.01 -13.85 6.66
C GLY A 35 -4.43 -13.38 5.26
N ALA A 36 -5.73 -13.42 4.95
CA ALA A 36 -6.24 -12.97 3.64
C ALA A 36 -6.05 -11.46 3.41
N TYR A 37 -6.21 -10.64 4.46
CA TYR A 37 -5.97 -9.20 4.39
C TYR A 37 -4.49 -8.90 4.13
N CYS A 38 -3.60 -9.55 4.89
CA CYS A 38 -2.15 -9.37 4.77
C CYS A 38 -1.66 -9.81 3.38
N ALA A 39 -2.13 -10.96 2.91
CA ALA A 39 -1.83 -11.47 1.57
C ALA A 39 -2.30 -10.52 0.46
N GLY A 40 -3.54 -10.00 0.54
CA GLY A 40 -4.06 -9.08 -0.47
C GLY A 40 -3.31 -7.75 -0.52
N LYS A 41 -2.95 -7.19 0.65
CA LYS A 41 -2.19 -5.93 0.75
C LYS A 41 -0.77 -6.07 0.19
N HIS A 42 -0.14 -7.23 0.38
CA HIS A 42 1.16 -7.53 -0.21
C HIS A 42 1.06 -7.80 -1.72
N ALA A 43 0.17 -8.72 -2.12
CA ALA A 43 0.06 -9.21 -3.49
C ALA A 43 -0.24 -8.09 -4.50
N LEU A 44 -1.16 -7.17 -4.17
CA LEU A 44 -1.55 -6.08 -5.07
C LEU A 44 -0.36 -5.21 -5.49
N ALA A 45 0.52 -4.88 -4.55
CA ALA A 45 1.68 -4.04 -4.85
C ALA A 45 2.77 -4.81 -5.61
N ALA A 46 2.97 -6.08 -5.28
CA ALA A 46 3.94 -6.95 -5.94
C ALA A 46 3.56 -7.22 -7.41
N THR A 47 2.30 -7.59 -7.67
CA THR A 47 1.85 -7.91 -9.03
C THR A 47 1.88 -6.70 -9.96
N LEU A 48 1.38 -5.54 -9.48
CA LEU A 48 1.42 -4.31 -10.27
C LEU A 48 2.84 -3.84 -10.57
N ARG A 49 3.80 -4.13 -9.69
CA ARG A 49 5.20 -3.81 -9.92
C ARG A 49 5.77 -4.65 -11.06
N ASP A 50 5.56 -5.96 -11.02
CA ASP A 50 6.08 -6.88 -12.04
C ASP A 50 5.45 -6.60 -13.42
N GLU A 51 4.14 -6.34 -13.45
CA GLU A 51 3.42 -6.00 -14.68
C GLU A 51 3.90 -4.67 -15.29
N LEU A 52 4.27 -3.69 -14.46
CA LEU A 52 4.62 -2.34 -14.92
C LEU A 52 6.12 -2.11 -15.05
N ALA A 53 6.98 -3.03 -14.59
CA ALA A 53 8.43 -2.93 -14.68
C ALA A 53 8.95 -2.55 -16.09
N PRO A 54 8.39 -3.07 -17.21
CA PRO A 54 8.84 -2.70 -18.56
C PRO A 54 8.40 -1.30 -19.03
N THR A 55 7.43 -0.68 -18.34
CA THR A 55 6.70 0.50 -18.84
C THR A 55 7.28 1.84 -18.36
N GLY A 56 8.31 1.82 -17.51
CA GLY A 56 8.85 3.03 -16.89
C GLY A 56 7.97 3.63 -15.79
N ILE A 57 6.89 2.94 -15.40
CA ILE A 57 6.01 3.31 -14.29
C ILE A 57 6.50 2.62 -13.01
N THR A 58 6.76 3.40 -11.96
CA THR A 58 7.16 2.85 -10.65
C THR A 58 5.96 2.71 -9.72
N VAL A 59 5.90 1.64 -8.94
CA VAL A 59 4.88 1.41 -7.92
C VAL A 59 5.47 1.66 -6.54
N GLN A 60 4.81 2.49 -5.74
CA GLN A 60 5.15 2.79 -4.34
C GLN A 60 4.01 2.37 -3.42
N THR A 61 4.33 1.98 -2.20
CA THR A 61 3.34 1.71 -1.16
C THR A 61 3.48 2.71 -0.02
N ILE A 62 2.33 3.10 0.52
CA ILE A 62 2.22 3.80 1.80
C ILE A 62 1.66 2.79 2.79
N ASN A 63 2.38 2.55 3.90
CA ASN A 63 2.03 1.53 4.88
C ASN A 63 1.58 2.20 6.18
N PRO A 64 0.29 2.58 6.31
CA PRO A 64 -0.23 3.18 7.53
C PRO A 64 -0.34 2.13 8.64
N GLY A 65 -0.14 2.59 9.87
CA GLY A 65 -0.58 1.89 11.08
C GLY A 65 -2.06 2.17 11.40
N PRO A 66 -2.50 1.85 12.62
CA PRO A 66 -3.85 2.20 13.08
C PRO A 66 -4.14 3.69 12.90
N TYR A 67 -5.33 4.01 12.40
CA TYR A 67 -5.79 5.38 12.14
C TYR A 67 -7.30 5.53 12.44
N GLU A 68 -7.77 6.72 12.85
CA GLU A 68 -9.20 7.02 13.09
C GLU A 68 -9.98 7.07 11.78
N THR A 69 -10.29 5.90 11.24
CA THR A 69 -11.16 5.74 10.05
C THR A 69 -12.37 4.87 10.34
N GLY A 70 -12.52 4.37 11.58
CA GLY A 70 -13.50 3.33 11.93
C GLY A 70 -13.15 1.93 11.41
N PHE A 71 -12.00 1.77 10.73
CA PHE A 71 -11.50 0.44 10.32
C PHE A 71 -11.05 -0.39 11.52
N ASN A 72 -10.29 0.23 12.42
CA ASN A 72 -9.74 -0.42 13.61
C ASN A 72 -10.84 -0.82 14.60
N ASP A 73 -11.88 0.01 14.72
CA ASP A 73 -13.04 -0.30 15.57
C ASP A 73 -13.80 -1.51 15.04
N ARG A 74 -14.08 -1.55 13.73
CA ARG A 74 -14.73 -2.71 13.09
C ARG A 74 -13.92 -3.99 13.18
N MET A 75 -12.58 -3.89 13.15
CA MET A 75 -11.69 -5.03 13.33
C MET A 75 -11.76 -5.57 14.76
N ALA A 76 -11.84 -4.68 15.75
CA ALA A 76 -12.02 -5.06 17.15
C ALA A 76 -13.40 -5.70 17.40
N ASP A 77 -14.45 -5.20 16.75
CA ASP A 77 -15.81 -5.74 16.87
C ASP A 77 -15.95 -7.12 16.20
N ALA A 78 -15.12 -7.45 15.21
CA ALA A 78 -15.18 -8.70 14.46
C ALA A 78 -14.62 -9.93 15.22
N GLY A 79 -14.05 -9.76 16.42
CA GLY A 79 -13.71 -10.85 17.32
C GLY A 79 -12.28 -10.79 17.91
N PRO A 80 -11.96 -11.69 18.87
CA PRO A 80 -10.77 -11.59 19.71
C PRO A 80 -9.44 -11.93 19.01
N ALA A 81 -9.46 -12.31 17.72
CA ALA A 81 -8.27 -12.72 16.97
C ALA A 81 -7.29 -11.57 16.69
N THR A 82 -7.73 -10.31 16.83
CA THR A 82 -6.87 -9.14 16.73
C THR A 82 -6.68 -8.57 18.12
N GLY A 83 -5.56 -8.87 18.77
CA GLY A 83 -5.16 -8.19 20.01
C GLY A 83 -5.27 -6.68 19.81
N VAL A 84 -6.30 -6.10 20.43
CA VAL A 84 -6.80 -4.73 20.34
C VAL A 84 -5.95 -3.77 19.51
N MET A 85 -6.18 -3.72 18.19
CA MET A 85 -5.62 -2.69 17.30
C MET A 85 -6.43 -1.38 17.40
N ARG A 86 -7.03 -1.10 18.56
CA ARG A 86 -7.68 0.19 18.81
C ARG A 86 -6.67 1.06 19.53
N PRO A 87 -6.06 2.04 18.85
CA PRO A 87 -5.11 2.90 19.51
C PRO A 87 -5.83 3.79 20.55
N PRO A 88 -5.13 4.19 21.62
CA PRO A 88 -5.72 4.99 22.67
C PRO A 88 -6.25 6.34 22.13
N PRO A 89 -7.38 6.84 22.65
CA PRO A 89 -7.91 8.15 22.26
C PRO A 89 -6.83 9.23 22.34
N GLY A 90 -6.67 10.03 21.29
CA GLY A 90 -5.69 11.13 21.25
C GLY A 90 -4.24 10.70 21.00
N SER A 91 -3.94 9.41 20.81
CA SER A 91 -2.60 8.96 20.39
C SER A 91 -2.29 9.19 18.91
N TYR A 92 -3.28 9.65 18.13
CA TYR A 92 -3.13 9.88 16.71
C TYR A 92 -2.37 11.16 16.41
N ARG A 93 -1.20 11.00 15.81
CA ARG A 93 -0.38 12.08 15.29
C ARG A 93 -0.69 12.31 13.81
N PRO A 94 -1.08 13.54 13.39
CA PRO A 94 -1.32 13.87 11.99
C PRO A 94 -0.13 13.56 11.06
N GLU A 95 1.10 13.66 11.58
CA GLU A 95 2.34 13.33 10.87
C GLU A 95 2.48 11.83 10.54
N GLU A 96 1.82 10.94 11.29
CA GLU A 96 1.86 9.48 11.05
C GLU A 96 0.84 9.04 9.99
N ARG A 97 -0.04 9.94 9.52
CA ARG A 97 -1.05 9.68 8.46
C ARG A 97 -0.44 9.15 7.18
N ALA A 98 0.78 9.57 6.86
CA ALA A 98 1.43 9.20 5.61
C ALA A 98 1.96 7.76 5.61
N GLY A 99 1.92 7.03 6.73
CA GLY A 99 2.58 5.73 6.86
C GLY A 99 4.06 5.79 6.51
N SER A 100 4.76 4.67 6.50
CA SER A 100 6.06 4.62 5.82
C SER A 100 5.82 4.54 4.30
N VAL A 101 6.35 5.51 3.55
CA VAL A 101 6.44 5.44 2.09
C VAL A 101 7.58 4.48 1.76
N ARG A 102 7.26 3.40 1.04
CA ARG A 102 8.25 2.48 0.50
C ARG A 102 8.17 2.49 -1.02
N THR A 103 9.33 2.69 -1.64
CA THR A 103 9.50 2.45 -3.06
C THR A 103 10.22 1.13 -3.22
N GLU A 104 9.58 0.17 -3.85
CA GLU A 104 10.23 -1.07 -4.21
C GLU A 104 10.32 -1.16 -5.73
N GLY A 105 11.55 -1.27 -6.22
CA GLY A 105 11.89 -1.24 -7.64
C GLY A 105 12.93 -0.16 -7.96
N ARG A 106 13.91 -0.52 -8.79
CA ARG A 106 14.93 0.40 -9.30
C ARG A 106 14.30 1.26 -10.41
N PRO A 107 14.28 2.59 -10.31
CA PRO A 107 13.93 3.43 -11.46
C PRO A 107 14.94 3.19 -12.58
N PRO A 108 14.52 3.07 -13.86
CA PRO A 108 15.42 2.74 -14.96
C PRO A 108 16.58 3.73 -15.14
N ASN A 109 16.47 4.97 -14.63
CA ASN A 109 17.49 6.02 -14.73
C ASN A 109 17.60 6.92 -13.47
N GLY A 110 17.26 6.42 -12.27
CA GLY A 110 17.31 7.21 -11.03
C GLY A 110 18.33 6.71 -10.01
N PRO A 111 18.75 7.53 -9.03
CA PRO A 111 19.55 7.06 -7.92
C PRO A 111 18.79 5.97 -7.15
N ALA A 112 19.53 5.04 -6.53
CA ALA A 112 18.93 4.06 -5.62
C ALA A 112 18.17 4.82 -4.52
N MET A 113 16.86 4.61 -4.43
CA MET A 113 16.00 5.24 -3.43
C MET A 113 15.92 4.37 -2.19
N CYS A 114 15.76 5.02 -1.03
CA CYS A 114 15.82 4.41 0.28
C CYS A 114 14.93 3.16 0.39
N THR A 115 15.58 2.03 0.67
CA THR A 115 14.99 0.72 1.00
C THR A 115 14.30 0.73 2.35
#